data_AF-A0A3D1Y9T8-F1
#
_entry.id   AF-A0A3D1Y9T8-F1
#
_cell.length_a   1.000
_cell.length_b   1.000
_cell.length_c   1.000
_cell.angle_alpha   90.00
_cell.angle_beta   90.00
_cell.angle_gamma   90.00
#
_symmetry.space_group_name_H-M   'P 1'
#
loop_
_entity.id
_entity.type
_entity.pdbx_description
1 polymer ?
#
loop_
_entity_poly.entity_id
_entity_poly.type
_entity_poly.pdbx_seq_one_letter_code
_entity_poly.pdbx_strand_id
1 'polypeptide(L)'
;MKKLVELREEKRIDRIRTLIEILSLEEDFAKYWFNLNPENLMYDRNFRVVVVEKELYQNGERDEDEFLTQYKAVIGYAMQKKYTYEDYYEGGRDLYHKNSFLHKIGEAVNTGEIEEYLVAEYNREEELSRNVFTEVNRKYYQVQKVSLIIVLCLFLLAMALIGYGKVIFMPREEAFIKAQNSYLDENYVKVIDDLSMVDMKYLDKYQKYILASAYIKSESLTPEQKENVLQTISINSEEKIKDYWIYLGRLNTVEAENIAMQCSDDELLLYAFMTEKAILEKNTEISGEEKASRLQVLEKKIEDLAKQYEVTEDGKE
;
A
#
# COMPACT_ATOMS: atom_id res chain seq x y z
N MET A 1 5.63 49.31 -10.32
CA MET A 1 6.54 49.33 -9.17
C MET A 1 5.76 48.82 -7.97
N LYS A 2 6.41 48.10 -7.06
CA LYS A 2 5.80 47.58 -5.82
C LYS A 2 6.25 48.43 -4.64
N LYS A 3 5.47 48.48 -3.55
CA LYS A 3 5.92 49.11 -2.30
C LYS A 3 6.96 48.25 -1.60
N LEU A 4 7.93 48.84 -0.90
CA LEU A 4 8.96 48.09 -0.17
C LEU A 4 8.37 47.20 0.93
N VAL A 5 7.17 47.53 1.43
CA VAL A 5 6.38 46.67 2.34
C VAL A 5 6.20 45.24 1.81
N GLU A 6 6.04 45.08 0.50
CA GLU A 6 5.86 43.79 -0.17
C GLU A 6 7.16 42.99 -0.28
N LEU A 7 8.33 43.63 -0.08
CA LEU A 7 9.64 43.00 -0.21
C LEU A 7 9.78 41.77 0.70
N ARG A 8 9.08 41.75 1.84
CA ARG A 8 9.11 40.65 2.81
C ARG A 8 8.56 39.32 2.25
N GLU A 9 7.79 39.36 1.16
CA GLU A 9 7.28 38.17 0.46
C GLU A 9 8.22 37.64 -0.64
N GLU A 10 9.23 38.42 -1.02
CA GLU A 10 10.20 38.04 -2.05
C GLU A 10 11.25 37.05 -1.50
N LYS A 11 11.96 36.36 -2.41
CA LYS A 11 13.03 35.42 -2.02
C LYS A 11 14.11 36.16 -1.22
N ARG A 12 14.78 35.47 -0.29
CA ARG A 12 15.86 36.06 0.54
C ARG A 12 16.92 36.77 -0.30
N ILE A 13 17.36 36.16 -1.39
CA ILE A 13 18.34 36.75 -2.33
C ILE A 13 17.87 38.09 -2.92
N ASP A 14 16.59 38.19 -3.29
CA ASP A 14 16.00 39.40 -3.87
C ASP A 14 15.83 40.50 -2.81
N ARG A 15 15.53 40.11 -1.56
CA ARG A 15 15.55 41.02 -0.41
C ARG A 15 16.93 41.61 -0.18
N ILE A 16 17.99 40.79 -0.17
CA ILE A 16 19.38 41.27 -0.02
C ILE A 16 19.73 42.21 -1.17
N ARG A 17 19.41 41.85 -2.42
CA ARG A 17 19.66 42.68 -3.60
C ARG A 17 19.02 44.06 -3.49
N THR A 18 17.78 44.13 -3.02
CA THR A 18 17.06 45.40 -2.86
C THR A 18 17.67 46.24 -1.75
N LEU A 19 18.11 45.61 -0.64
CA LEU A 19 18.78 46.33 0.46
C LEU A 19 20.14 46.90 0.04
N ILE A 20 20.89 46.20 -0.82
CA ILE A 20 22.12 46.74 -1.42
C ILE A 20 21.78 47.97 -2.28
N GLU A 21 20.73 47.91 -3.09
CA GLU A 21 20.33 49.04 -3.92
C GLU A 21 19.93 50.28 -3.09
N ILE A 22 19.29 50.11 -1.93
CA ILE A 22 18.94 51.23 -1.04
C ILE A 22 20.18 52.06 -0.66
N LEU A 23 21.37 51.45 -0.60
CA LEU A 23 22.61 52.16 -0.33
C LEU A 23 22.92 53.22 -1.38
N SER A 24 22.55 53.00 -2.65
CA SER A 24 22.75 54.00 -3.73
C SER A 24 21.98 55.30 -3.48
N LEU A 25 20.95 55.26 -2.61
CA LEU A 25 20.21 56.44 -2.20
C LEU A 25 20.99 57.33 -1.22
N GLU A 26 22.14 56.90 -0.70
CA GLU A 26 22.98 57.71 0.21
C GLU A 26 23.44 59.01 -0.46
N GLU A 27 23.81 58.94 -1.75
CA GLU A 27 24.19 60.13 -2.54
C GLU A 27 23.02 61.10 -2.76
N ASP A 28 21.81 60.56 -2.93
CA ASP A 28 20.58 61.32 -3.07
C ASP A 28 20.15 61.92 -1.73
N PHE A 29 20.33 61.18 -0.64
CA PHE A 29 20.07 61.62 0.73
C PHE A 29 20.99 62.77 1.10
N ALA A 30 22.24 62.79 0.61
CA ALA A 30 23.15 63.92 0.79
C ALA A 30 22.63 65.24 0.15
N LYS A 31 21.71 65.16 -0.82
CA LYS A 31 21.15 66.33 -1.53
C LYS A 31 19.74 66.70 -1.04
N TYR A 32 18.95 65.71 -0.68
CA TYR A 32 17.55 65.85 -0.27
C TYR A 32 17.29 64.99 0.96
N TRP A 33 16.56 65.53 1.93
CA TRP A 33 16.13 64.75 3.08
C TRP A 33 14.92 63.89 2.72
N PHE A 34 14.89 62.62 3.13
CA PHE A 34 13.71 61.76 2.98
C PHE A 34 13.72 60.60 3.96
N ASN A 35 12.55 60.14 4.39
CA ASN A 35 12.45 58.97 5.26
C ASN A 35 12.62 57.67 4.45
N LEU A 36 13.47 56.75 4.90
CA LEU A 36 13.61 55.40 4.35
C LEU A 36 12.52 54.43 4.83
N ASN A 37 11.46 54.91 5.48
CA ASN A 37 10.31 54.09 5.86
C ASN A 37 9.84 53.23 4.66
N PRO A 38 9.60 51.93 4.83
CA PRO A 38 9.13 51.05 3.75
C PRO A 38 7.89 51.54 2.98
N GLU A 39 7.08 52.42 3.56
CA GLU A 39 5.95 53.06 2.86
C GLU A 39 6.38 54.16 1.88
N ASN A 40 7.52 54.82 2.12
CA ASN A 40 8.09 55.87 1.28
C ASN A 40 9.05 55.33 0.19
N LEU A 41 9.26 54.02 0.16
CA LEU A 41 10.16 53.36 -0.79
C LEU A 41 9.38 52.44 -1.73
N MET A 42 9.72 52.50 -3.02
CA MET A 42 9.19 51.61 -4.05
C MET A 42 10.32 50.93 -4.82
N TYR A 43 10.08 49.74 -5.33
CA TYR A 43 11.05 49.03 -6.18
C TYR A 43 10.45 48.55 -7.52
N ASP A 44 11.31 48.47 -8.53
CA ASP A 44 10.97 47.99 -9.87
C ASP A 44 11.20 46.48 -10.06
N ARG A 45 11.01 45.97 -11.28
CA ARG A 45 11.21 44.54 -11.59
C ARG A 45 12.68 44.09 -11.49
N ASN A 46 13.62 45.03 -11.50
CA ASN A 46 15.05 44.80 -11.37
C ASN A 46 15.54 45.05 -9.93
N PHE A 47 14.62 45.28 -8.99
CA PHE A 47 14.89 45.63 -7.60
C PHE A 47 15.62 46.98 -7.42
N ARG A 48 15.47 47.89 -8.39
CA ARG A 48 15.92 49.28 -8.26
C ARG A 48 14.97 50.05 -7.35
N VAL A 49 15.50 50.79 -6.40
CA VAL A 49 14.70 51.49 -5.38
C VAL A 49 14.57 52.96 -5.72
N VAL A 50 13.37 53.48 -5.56
CA VAL A 50 13.05 54.91 -5.68
C VAL A 50 12.29 55.38 -4.46
N VAL A 51 12.54 56.63 -4.09
CA VAL A 51 11.87 57.32 -2.99
C VAL A 51 10.65 58.07 -3.52
N VAL A 52 9.53 57.99 -2.81
CA VAL A 52 8.26 58.62 -3.22
C VAL A 52 8.26 60.11 -2.85
N GLU A 53 8.57 60.44 -1.60
CA GLU A 53 8.55 61.80 -1.06
C GLU A 53 9.96 62.21 -0.61
N LYS A 54 10.41 63.37 -1.11
CA LYS A 54 11.70 63.99 -0.80
C LYS A 54 11.48 65.45 -0.41
N GLU A 55 12.21 65.93 0.59
CA GLU A 55 12.18 67.29 1.07
C GLU A 55 13.55 67.97 0.92
N LEU A 56 13.56 69.30 0.85
CA LEU A 56 14.79 70.08 0.92
C LEU A 56 15.18 70.27 2.39
N TYR A 57 16.47 70.13 2.70
CA TYR A 57 16.99 70.42 4.03
C TYR A 57 16.63 71.85 4.46
N GLN A 58 15.85 72.00 5.52
CA GLN A 58 15.57 73.29 6.13
C GLN A 58 16.73 73.62 7.08
N ASN A 59 17.50 74.66 6.75
CA ASN A 59 18.64 75.19 7.52
C ASN A 59 20.00 74.44 7.47
N GLY A 60 20.14 73.42 6.63
CA GLY A 60 21.45 72.80 6.34
C GLY A 60 22.08 72.01 7.50
N GLU A 61 21.34 71.76 8.58
CA GLU A 61 21.73 70.77 9.58
C GLU A 61 21.50 69.38 8.98
N ARG A 62 22.61 68.68 8.73
CA ARG A 62 22.64 67.29 8.27
C ARG A 62 23.15 66.45 9.42
N ASP A 63 22.34 65.50 9.87
CA ASP A 63 22.83 64.43 10.71
C ASP A 63 23.45 63.36 9.81
N GLU A 64 24.77 63.19 9.93
CA GLU A 64 25.55 62.23 9.13
C GLU A 64 25.17 60.77 9.46
N ASP A 65 24.67 60.51 10.68
CA ASP A 65 24.32 59.17 11.15
C ASP A 65 22.82 58.82 10.93
N GLU A 66 22.02 59.80 10.51
CA GLU A 66 20.58 59.63 10.32
C GLU A 66 20.29 58.61 9.21
N PHE A 67 21.00 58.69 8.09
CA PHE A 67 20.86 57.73 6.99
C PHE A 67 21.20 56.31 7.44
N LEU A 68 22.32 56.13 8.16
CA LEU A 68 22.75 54.84 8.67
C LEU A 68 21.72 54.23 9.62
N THR A 69 21.14 55.05 10.50
CA THR A 69 20.12 54.61 11.46
C THR A 69 18.84 54.16 10.75
N GLN A 70 18.36 54.96 9.80
CA GLN A 70 17.21 54.60 8.98
C GLN A 70 17.48 53.36 8.12
N TYR A 71 18.69 53.23 7.56
CA TYR A 71 19.09 52.11 6.73
C TYR A 71 19.10 50.78 7.51
N LYS A 72 19.68 50.78 8.73
CA LYS A 72 19.63 49.63 9.63
C LYS A 72 18.20 49.22 9.95
N ALA A 73 17.30 50.18 10.17
CA ALA A 73 15.90 49.90 10.46
C ALA A 73 15.16 49.27 9.28
N VAL A 74 15.43 49.72 8.04
CA VAL A 74 14.89 49.09 6.82
C VAL A 74 15.39 47.66 6.66
N ILE A 75 16.67 47.39 6.91
CA ILE A 75 17.24 46.04 6.86
C ILE A 75 16.56 45.14 7.88
N GLY A 76 16.40 45.62 9.12
CA GLY A 76 15.67 44.92 10.18
C GLY A 76 14.26 44.53 9.76
N TYR A 77 13.51 45.50 9.24
CA TYR A 77 12.16 45.32 8.74
C TYR A 77 12.07 44.32 7.58
N ALA A 78 12.92 44.46 6.56
CA ALA A 78 12.88 43.64 5.36
C ALA A 78 13.26 42.18 5.65
N MET A 79 14.18 41.96 6.59
CA MET A 79 14.69 40.62 6.91
C MET A 79 13.83 39.88 7.93
N GLN A 80 13.16 40.59 8.85
CA GLN A 80 12.29 39.99 9.86
C GLN A 80 10.87 40.52 9.82
N LYS A 81 9.91 39.61 9.57
CA LYS A 81 8.46 39.94 9.57
C LYS A 81 7.87 40.23 10.96
N LYS A 82 8.63 40.04 12.04
CA LYS A 82 8.13 40.05 13.42
C LYS A 82 7.89 41.46 13.98
N TYR A 83 8.66 42.44 13.52
CA TYR A 83 8.70 43.80 14.06
C TYR A 83 8.42 44.82 12.95
N THR A 84 7.94 46.01 13.31
CA THR A 84 7.71 47.10 12.36
C THR A 84 8.99 47.88 12.06
N TYR A 85 8.94 48.82 11.14
CA TYR A 85 10.09 49.70 10.87
C TYR A 85 10.38 50.59 12.07
N GLU A 86 9.33 51.15 12.66
CA GLU A 86 9.39 52.04 13.82
C GLU A 86 9.99 51.30 15.03
N ASP A 87 9.65 50.03 15.22
CA ASP A 87 10.27 49.19 16.26
C ASP A 87 11.80 49.15 16.10
N TYR A 88 12.33 49.02 14.88
CA TYR A 88 13.78 48.99 14.65
C TYR A 88 14.45 50.35 14.66
N TYR A 89 13.72 51.40 14.30
CA TYR A 89 14.19 52.78 14.32
C TYR A 89 14.32 53.29 15.76
N GLU A 90 13.35 52.99 16.63
CA GLU A 90 13.30 53.45 18.03
C GLU A 90 13.89 52.44 19.04
N GLY A 91 13.81 51.13 18.74
CA GLY A 91 14.00 50.03 19.71
C GLY A 91 15.45 49.64 20.05
N GLY A 92 16.44 50.43 19.65
CA GLY A 92 17.84 50.28 20.08
C GLY A 92 18.51 48.95 19.71
N ARG A 93 19.67 48.65 20.34
CA ARG A 93 20.54 47.51 20.00
C ARG A 93 19.90 46.13 20.25
N ASP A 94 18.96 46.03 21.19
CA ASP A 94 18.40 44.75 21.67
C ASP A 94 17.60 43.98 20.62
N LEU A 95 17.04 44.66 19.62
CA LEU A 95 16.32 44.02 18.52
C LEU A 95 17.27 43.35 17.51
N TYR A 96 18.44 43.94 17.28
CA TYR A 96 19.42 43.44 16.32
C TYR A 96 20.15 42.18 16.83
N HIS A 97 20.35 42.03 18.14
CA HIS A 97 21.04 40.87 18.74
C HIS A 97 20.26 39.54 18.69
N LYS A 98 18.96 39.56 18.33
CA LYS A 98 18.11 38.34 18.31
C LYS A 98 18.33 37.46 17.09
N ASN A 99 19.10 37.89 16.10
CA ASN A 99 19.34 37.17 14.87
C ASN A 99 20.77 37.37 14.39
N SER A 100 21.43 36.30 13.96
CA SER A 100 22.85 36.34 13.57
C SER A 100 23.14 37.30 12.40
N PHE A 101 22.20 37.44 11.46
CA PHE A 101 22.31 38.37 10.34
C PHE A 101 22.13 39.81 10.81
N LEU A 102 21.09 40.11 11.59
CA LEU A 102 20.85 41.47 12.10
C LEU A 102 21.89 41.92 13.13
N HIS A 103 22.49 40.99 13.86
CA HIS A 103 23.54 41.31 14.83
C HIS A 103 24.72 42.00 14.16
N LYS A 104 25.16 41.51 13.00
CA LYS A 104 26.23 42.13 12.20
C LYS A 104 25.85 43.49 11.64
N ILE A 105 24.59 43.67 11.25
CA ILE A 105 24.06 44.97 10.80
C ILE A 105 24.00 45.98 11.96
N GLY A 106 23.62 45.54 13.15
CA GLY A 106 23.56 46.40 14.33
C GLY A 106 24.94 46.89 14.79
N GLU A 107 25.95 46.01 14.74
CA GLU A 107 27.35 46.32 15.10
C GLU A 107 28.09 47.20 14.10
N ALA A 108 27.65 47.23 12.83
CA ALA A 108 28.34 47.97 11.78
C ALA A 108 28.41 49.47 12.07
N VAL A 109 29.59 50.06 11.90
CA VAL A 109 29.85 51.47 12.24
C VAL A 109 29.48 52.41 11.10
N ASN A 110 29.55 51.93 9.85
CA ASN A 110 29.29 52.72 8.65
C ASN A 110 28.50 51.91 7.61
N THR A 111 28.01 52.59 6.57
CA THR A 111 27.24 51.99 5.48
C THR A 111 28.07 51.01 4.64
N GLY A 112 29.38 51.24 4.50
CA GLY A 112 30.31 50.36 3.78
C GLY A 112 30.49 48.98 4.42
N GLU A 113 30.56 48.91 5.75
CA GLU A 113 30.60 47.62 6.49
C GLU A 113 29.32 46.81 6.27
N ILE A 114 28.17 47.49 6.19
CA ILE A 114 26.89 46.85 5.86
C ILE A 114 26.90 46.35 4.41
N GLU A 115 27.39 47.17 3.47
CA GLU A 115 27.49 46.79 2.06
C GLU A 115 28.32 45.52 1.88
N GLU A 116 29.53 45.48 2.44
CA GLU A 116 30.43 44.32 2.34
C GLU A 116 29.74 43.05 2.86
N TYR A 117 29.05 43.16 4.01
CA TYR A 117 28.33 42.03 4.59
C TYR A 117 27.14 41.57 3.72
N LEU A 118 26.34 42.50 3.20
CA LEU A 118 25.20 42.18 2.35
C LEU A 118 25.64 41.57 1.01
N VAL A 119 26.71 42.09 0.41
CA VAL A 119 27.28 41.55 -0.83
C VAL A 119 27.84 40.13 -0.62
N ALA A 120 28.53 39.90 0.50
CA ALA A 120 29.01 38.56 0.86
C ALA A 120 27.85 37.55 1.03
N GLU A 121 26.79 37.94 1.74
CA GLU A 121 25.60 37.09 1.92
C GLU A 121 24.83 36.89 0.61
N TYR A 122 24.77 37.89 -0.28
CA TYR A 122 24.18 37.76 -1.61
C TYR A 122 24.91 36.69 -2.44
N ASN A 123 26.23 36.78 -2.53
CA ASN A 123 27.05 35.83 -3.30
C ASN A 123 26.90 34.40 -2.75
N ARG A 124 26.84 34.26 -1.43
CA ARG A 124 26.61 32.96 -0.77
C ARG A 124 25.25 32.35 -1.12
N GLU A 125 24.18 33.14 -1.06
CA GLU A 125 22.83 32.69 -1.44
C GLU A 125 22.76 32.33 -2.93
N GLU A 126 23.45 33.09 -3.79
CA GLU A 126 23.50 32.84 -5.23
C GLU A 126 24.21 31.52 -5.56
N GLU A 127 25.34 31.22 -4.91
CA GLU A 127 26.06 29.95 -5.06
C GLU A 127 25.21 28.76 -4.58
N LEU A 128 24.53 28.90 -3.45
CA LEU A 128 23.61 27.86 -2.95
C LEU A 128 22.47 27.62 -3.93
N SER A 129 21.86 28.69 -4.46
CA SER A 129 20.81 28.58 -5.45
C SER A 129 21.26 27.88 -6.73
N ARG A 130 22.47 28.18 -7.23
CA ARG A 130 23.00 27.58 -8.47
C ARG A 130 23.43 26.13 -8.30
N ASN A 131 24.05 25.78 -7.18
CA ASN A 131 24.72 24.49 -7.01
C ASN A 131 23.87 23.42 -6.31
N VAL A 132 22.87 23.82 -5.53
CA VAL A 132 22.11 22.90 -4.65
C VAL A 132 20.66 22.72 -5.09
N PHE A 133 20.05 23.75 -5.72
CA PHE A 133 18.61 23.73 -6.00
C PHE A 133 18.32 23.73 -7.50
N THR A 134 17.69 22.64 -7.97
CA THR A 134 17.07 22.60 -9.30
C THR A 134 15.60 22.95 -9.16
N GLU A 135 15.16 24.07 -9.73
CA GLU A 135 13.76 24.46 -9.73
C GLU A 135 12.95 23.48 -10.60
N VAL A 136 12.13 22.64 -9.96
CA VAL A 136 11.18 21.76 -10.65
C VAL A 136 9.76 22.30 -10.53
N ASN A 137 8.96 22.12 -11.58
CA ASN A 137 7.56 22.50 -11.52
C ASN A 137 6.84 21.66 -10.45
N ARG A 138 6.36 22.33 -9.39
CA ARG A 138 5.74 21.70 -8.22
C ARG A 138 4.58 20.78 -8.58
N LYS A 139 3.78 21.13 -9.59
CA LYS A 139 2.64 20.31 -10.04
C LYS A 139 3.12 19.02 -10.72
N TYR A 140 4.09 19.14 -11.61
CA TYR A 140 4.66 18.00 -12.32
C TYR A 140 5.36 17.02 -11.36
N TYR A 141 6.13 17.54 -10.40
CA TYR A 141 6.80 16.74 -9.40
C TYR A 141 5.81 15.96 -8.50
N GLN A 142 4.71 16.61 -8.09
CA GLN A 142 3.68 15.92 -7.29
C GLN A 142 3.00 14.80 -8.09
N VAL A 143 2.67 15.04 -9.37
CA VAL A 143 2.10 14.01 -10.24
C VAL A 143 3.05 12.83 -10.42
N GLN A 144 4.34 13.10 -10.66
CA GLN A 144 5.37 12.05 -10.79
C GLN A 144 5.55 11.23 -9.52
N LYS A 145 5.50 11.86 -8.34
CA LYS A 145 5.60 11.13 -7.07
C LYS A 145 4.41 10.18 -6.86
N VAL A 146 3.19 10.63 -7.21
CA VAL A 146 1.98 9.81 -7.09
C VAL A 146 1.97 8.70 -8.14
N SER A 147 2.35 8.98 -9.38
CA SER A 147 2.39 7.98 -10.45
C SER A 147 3.38 6.86 -10.11
N LEU A 148 4.54 7.16 -9.52
CA LEU A 148 5.51 6.17 -9.07
C LEU A 148 4.89 5.19 -8.05
N ILE A 149 4.13 5.71 -7.09
CA ILE A 149 3.46 4.89 -6.07
C ILE A 149 2.40 3.98 -6.73
N ILE A 150 1.61 4.53 -7.65
CA ILE A 150 0.59 3.76 -8.37
C ILE A 150 1.23 2.63 -9.19
N VAL A 151 2.31 2.94 -9.93
CA VAL A 151 3.05 1.95 -10.73
C VAL A 151 3.62 0.85 -9.83
N LEU A 152 4.18 1.21 -8.66
CA LEU A 152 4.68 0.23 -7.70
C LEU A 152 3.57 -0.69 -7.19
N CYS A 153 2.41 -0.15 -6.84
CA CYS A 153 1.25 -0.95 -6.41
C CYS A 153 0.76 -1.89 -7.51
N LEU A 154 0.66 -1.41 -8.75
CA LEU A 154 0.26 -2.22 -9.90
C LEU A 154 1.27 -3.35 -10.17
N PHE A 155 2.56 -3.07 -10.02
CA PHE A 155 3.62 -4.07 -10.17
C PHE A 155 3.51 -5.19 -9.12
N LEU A 156 3.29 -4.83 -7.85
CA LEU A 156 3.09 -5.82 -6.78
C LEU A 156 1.83 -6.67 -7.02
N LEU A 157 0.73 -6.06 -7.47
CA LEU A 157 -0.49 -6.80 -7.81
C LEU A 157 -0.25 -7.78 -8.98
N ALA A 158 0.46 -7.35 -10.02
CA ALA A 158 0.81 -8.23 -11.14
C ALA A 158 1.67 -9.42 -10.68
N MET A 159 2.67 -9.19 -9.83
CA MET A 159 3.47 -10.28 -9.26
C MET A 159 2.63 -11.25 -8.42
N ALA A 160 1.69 -10.75 -7.62
CA ALA A 160 0.79 -11.60 -6.84
C ALA A 160 -0.09 -12.49 -7.75
N LEU A 161 -0.66 -11.92 -8.83
CA LEU A 161 -1.47 -12.67 -9.80
C LEU A 161 -0.64 -13.73 -10.54
N ILE A 162 0.58 -13.39 -10.96
CA ILE A 162 1.49 -14.35 -11.60
C ILE A 162 1.87 -15.47 -10.63
N GLY A 163 2.19 -15.12 -9.38
CA GLY A 163 2.50 -16.08 -8.32
C GLY A 163 1.34 -17.04 -8.08
N TYR A 164 0.11 -16.51 -7.95
CA TYR A 164 -1.11 -17.31 -7.83
C TYR A 164 -1.29 -18.26 -9.03
N GLY A 165 -1.11 -17.76 -10.25
CA GLY A 165 -1.23 -18.57 -11.46
C GLY A 165 -0.20 -19.70 -11.52
N LYS A 166 1.05 -19.46 -11.12
CA LYS A 166 2.12 -20.46 -11.16
C LYS A 166 2.03 -21.49 -10.03
N VAL A 167 1.65 -21.08 -8.83
CA VAL A 167 1.69 -21.94 -7.63
C VAL A 167 0.41 -22.74 -7.47
N ILE A 168 -0.75 -22.21 -7.87
CA ILE A 168 -2.04 -22.85 -7.64
C ILE A 168 -2.67 -23.32 -8.95
N PHE A 169 -2.76 -22.44 -9.94
CA PHE A 169 -3.49 -22.77 -11.17
C PHE A 169 -2.75 -23.78 -12.06
N MET A 170 -1.47 -23.54 -12.35
CA MET A 170 -0.66 -24.39 -13.21
C MET A 170 -0.52 -25.85 -12.73
N PRO A 171 -0.13 -26.13 -11.47
CA PRO A 171 -0.01 -27.52 -11.02
C PRO A 171 -1.35 -28.26 -10.99
N ARG A 172 -2.46 -27.54 -10.76
CA ARG A 172 -3.80 -28.13 -10.81
C ARG A 172 -4.19 -28.57 -12.23
N GLU A 173 -3.95 -27.73 -13.23
CA GLU A 173 -4.18 -28.10 -14.64
C GLU A 173 -3.28 -29.27 -15.06
N GLU A 174 -2.01 -29.27 -14.64
CA GLU A 174 -1.10 -30.40 -14.89
C GLU A 174 -1.59 -31.69 -14.21
N ALA A 175 -2.13 -31.60 -13.00
CA ALA A 175 -2.74 -32.73 -12.29
C ALA A 175 -3.94 -33.29 -13.07
N PHE A 176 -4.78 -32.44 -13.64
CA PHE A 176 -5.91 -32.88 -14.47
C PHE A 176 -5.46 -33.63 -15.72
N ILE A 177 -4.47 -33.09 -16.44
CA ILE A 177 -3.93 -33.73 -17.64
C ILE A 177 -3.27 -35.07 -17.29
N LYS A 178 -2.48 -35.12 -16.21
CA LYS A 178 -1.84 -36.36 -15.76
C LYS A 178 -2.85 -37.41 -15.34
N ALA A 179 -3.85 -37.03 -14.56
CA ALA A 179 -4.92 -37.92 -14.13
C ALA A 179 -5.72 -38.47 -15.32
N GLN A 180 -6.01 -37.64 -16.32
CA GLN A 180 -6.69 -38.10 -17.53
C GLN A 180 -5.83 -39.13 -18.30
N ASN A 181 -4.53 -38.88 -18.45
CA ASN A 181 -3.63 -39.83 -19.09
C ASN A 181 -3.53 -41.14 -18.29
N SER A 182 -3.36 -41.06 -16.98
CA SER A 182 -3.32 -42.21 -16.07
C SER A 182 -4.62 -43.02 -16.12
N TYR A 183 -5.78 -42.36 -16.30
CA TYR A 183 -7.07 -43.02 -16.45
C TYR A 183 -7.18 -43.77 -17.79
N LEU A 184 -6.68 -43.18 -18.89
CA LEU A 184 -6.60 -43.84 -20.20
C LEU A 184 -5.65 -45.04 -20.19
N ASP A 185 -4.60 -44.98 -19.38
CA ASP A 185 -3.66 -46.08 -19.13
C ASP A 185 -4.21 -47.13 -18.14
N GLU A 186 -5.47 -47.01 -17.70
CA GLU A 186 -6.13 -47.87 -16.69
C GLU A 186 -5.40 -47.92 -15.33
N ASN A 187 -4.53 -46.95 -15.05
CA ASN A 187 -3.80 -46.85 -13.79
C ASN A 187 -4.56 -46.02 -12.77
N TYR A 188 -5.58 -46.62 -12.16
CA TYR A 188 -6.49 -45.96 -11.22
C TYR A 188 -5.83 -45.49 -9.92
N VAL A 189 -4.79 -46.18 -9.44
CA VAL A 189 -4.02 -45.74 -8.26
C VAL A 189 -3.35 -44.41 -8.54
N LYS A 190 -2.72 -44.28 -9.72
CA LYS A 190 -2.04 -43.06 -10.11
C LYS A 190 -3.01 -41.90 -10.35
N VAL A 191 -4.23 -42.17 -10.82
CA VAL A 191 -5.30 -41.15 -10.92
C VAL A 191 -5.63 -40.57 -9.54
N ILE A 192 -5.74 -41.42 -8.52
CA ILE A 192 -6.00 -41.00 -7.14
C ILE A 192 -4.84 -40.13 -6.63
N ASP A 193 -3.60 -40.56 -6.85
CA ASP A 193 -2.41 -39.82 -6.44
C ASP A 193 -2.31 -38.45 -7.13
N ASP A 194 -2.50 -38.41 -8.46
CA ASP A 194 -2.43 -37.19 -9.27
C ASP A 194 -3.48 -36.15 -8.81
N LEU A 195 -4.67 -36.59 -8.38
CA LEU A 195 -5.76 -35.70 -7.93
C LEU A 195 -5.88 -35.57 -6.40
N SER A 196 -5.00 -36.19 -5.62
CA SER A 196 -5.07 -36.21 -4.15
C SER A 196 -5.08 -34.82 -3.52
N MET A 197 -4.25 -33.91 -4.06
CA MET A 197 -4.09 -32.54 -3.57
C MET A 197 -5.13 -31.55 -4.15
N VAL A 198 -5.98 -31.98 -5.08
CA VAL A 198 -6.98 -31.10 -5.70
C VAL A 198 -8.28 -31.10 -4.90
N ASP A 199 -8.65 -29.94 -4.39
CA ASP A 199 -9.92 -29.75 -3.67
C ASP A 199 -11.13 -30.08 -4.57
N MET A 200 -12.15 -30.68 -3.95
CA MET A 200 -13.42 -31.07 -4.57
C MET A 200 -14.08 -29.94 -5.36
N LYS A 201 -13.97 -28.69 -4.87
CA LYS A 201 -14.58 -27.50 -5.49
C LYS A 201 -14.01 -27.14 -6.86
N TYR A 202 -12.85 -27.69 -7.22
CA TYR A 202 -12.20 -27.43 -8.49
C TYR A 202 -12.36 -28.56 -9.51
N LEU A 203 -12.98 -29.68 -9.12
CA LEU A 203 -13.23 -30.81 -10.00
C LEU A 203 -14.49 -30.55 -10.81
N ASP A 204 -14.38 -30.58 -12.14
CA ASP A 204 -15.55 -30.57 -13.02
C ASP A 204 -16.21 -31.97 -13.09
N LYS A 205 -17.32 -32.07 -13.83
CA LYS A 205 -18.05 -33.34 -14.01
C LYS A 205 -17.20 -34.50 -14.56
N TYR A 206 -16.20 -34.22 -15.41
CA TYR A 206 -15.31 -35.21 -15.99
C TYR A 206 -14.25 -35.66 -14.98
N GLN A 207 -13.59 -34.71 -14.29
CA GLN A 207 -12.62 -35.10 -13.27
C GLN A 207 -13.29 -35.82 -12.09
N LYS A 208 -14.50 -35.40 -11.70
CA LYS A 208 -15.30 -36.12 -10.71
C LYS A 208 -15.61 -37.55 -11.16
N TYR A 209 -16.01 -37.75 -12.41
CA TYR A 209 -16.25 -39.08 -12.95
C TYR A 209 -14.98 -39.96 -12.93
N ILE A 210 -13.86 -39.42 -13.43
CA ILE A 210 -12.56 -40.11 -13.47
C ILE A 210 -12.12 -40.52 -12.06
N LEU A 211 -12.18 -39.59 -11.10
CA LEU A 211 -11.72 -39.82 -9.74
C LEU A 211 -12.65 -40.78 -8.98
N ALA A 212 -13.97 -40.61 -9.06
CA ALA A 212 -14.93 -41.53 -8.44
C ALA A 212 -14.75 -42.95 -8.99
N SER A 213 -14.63 -43.09 -10.31
CA SER A 213 -14.39 -44.38 -10.98
C SER A 213 -13.08 -45.01 -10.52
N ALA A 214 -12.02 -44.21 -10.34
CA ALA A 214 -10.73 -44.70 -9.85
C ALA A 214 -10.81 -45.20 -8.41
N TYR A 215 -11.53 -44.51 -7.52
CA TYR A 215 -11.77 -44.97 -6.15
C TYR A 215 -12.57 -46.28 -6.13
N ILE A 216 -13.69 -46.39 -6.85
CA ILE A 216 -14.51 -47.61 -6.90
C ILE A 216 -13.71 -48.80 -7.42
N LYS A 217 -12.89 -48.59 -8.46
CA LYS A 217 -12.04 -49.66 -9.01
C LYS A 217 -10.92 -50.06 -8.05
N SER A 218 -10.44 -49.14 -7.22
CA SER A 218 -9.40 -49.37 -6.21
C SER A 218 -9.95 -49.93 -4.89
N GLU A 219 -11.26 -49.86 -4.66
CA GLU A 219 -11.91 -50.37 -3.46
C GLU A 219 -11.81 -51.89 -3.31
N SER A 220 -11.97 -52.38 -2.09
CA SER A 220 -11.89 -53.82 -1.77
C SER A 220 -13.22 -54.56 -2.01
N LEU A 221 -13.86 -54.31 -3.15
CA LEU A 221 -15.12 -54.95 -3.58
C LEU A 221 -14.86 -56.11 -4.56
N THR A 222 -15.81 -57.06 -4.68
CA THR A 222 -15.72 -58.10 -5.71
C THR A 222 -15.83 -57.48 -7.11
N PRO A 223 -15.28 -58.13 -8.17
CA PRO A 223 -15.38 -57.59 -9.53
C PRO A 223 -16.82 -57.31 -9.99
N GLU A 224 -17.77 -58.15 -9.57
CA GLU A 224 -19.19 -58.01 -9.91
C GLU A 224 -19.85 -56.84 -9.18
N GLN A 225 -19.53 -56.65 -7.89
CA GLN A 225 -19.99 -55.48 -7.13
C GLN A 225 -19.44 -54.17 -7.71
N LYS A 226 -18.17 -54.16 -8.12
CA LYS A 226 -17.56 -52.99 -8.77
C LYS A 226 -18.27 -52.64 -10.07
N GLU A 227 -18.58 -53.63 -10.90
CA GLU A 227 -19.26 -53.42 -12.18
C GLU A 227 -20.68 -52.87 -11.97
N ASN A 228 -21.43 -53.40 -11.00
CA ASN A 228 -22.76 -52.92 -10.66
C ASN A 228 -22.74 -51.45 -10.20
N VAL A 229 -21.78 -51.07 -9.35
CA VAL A 229 -21.61 -49.68 -8.90
C VAL A 229 -21.14 -48.77 -10.05
N LEU A 230 -20.25 -49.24 -10.92
CA LEU A 230 -19.79 -48.45 -12.06
C LEU A 230 -20.90 -48.18 -13.08
N GLN A 231 -21.86 -49.09 -13.23
CA GLN A 231 -23.01 -48.91 -14.12
C GLN A 231 -23.96 -47.79 -13.65
N THR A 232 -23.99 -47.48 -12.35
CA THR A 232 -24.80 -46.37 -11.82
C THR A 232 -24.14 -45.01 -12.00
N ILE A 233 -22.85 -44.98 -12.35
CA ILE A 233 -22.06 -43.74 -12.48
C ILE A 233 -21.73 -43.49 -13.94
N SER A 234 -22.20 -42.34 -14.44
CA SER A 234 -21.80 -41.82 -15.75
C SER A 234 -21.32 -40.37 -15.63
N ILE A 235 -20.69 -39.88 -16.69
CA ILE A 235 -20.27 -38.46 -16.75
C ILE A 235 -21.47 -37.53 -16.47
N ASN A 236 -22.65 -37.89 -16.95
CA ASN A 236 -23.88 -37.10 -16.82
C ASN A 236 -24.82 -37.58 -15.70
N SER A 237 -24.44 -38.60 -14.93
CA SER A 237 -25.24 -39.04 -13.76
C SER A 237 -25.22 -37.97 -12.66
N GLU A 238 -26.05 -38.17 -11.64
CA GLU A 238 -26.12 -37.29 -10.48
C GLU A 238 -24.74 -37.02 -9.87
N GLU A 239 -24.42 -35.75 -9.70
CA GLU A 239 -23.12 -35.30 -9.21
C GLU A 239 -22.87 -35.75 -7.77
N LYS A 240 -23.93 -35.81 -6.96
CA LYS A 240 -23.86 -36.26 -5.56
C LYS A 240 -23.32 -37.68 -5.42
N ILE A 241 -23.69 -38.60 -6.31
CA ILE A 241 -23.20 -39.98 -6.25
C ILE A 241 -21.68 -40.02 -6.52
N LYS A 242 -21.18 -39.24 -7.49
CA LYS A 242 -19.72 -39.10 -7.72
C LYS A 242 -19.03 -38.47 -6.50
N ASP A 243 -19.66 -37.45 -5.91
CA ASP A 243 -19.14 -36.78 -4.73
C ASP A 243 -19.03 -37.72 -3.54
N TYR A 244 -20.03 -38.57 -3.33
CA TYR A 244 -20.03 -39.62 -2.31
C TYR A 244 -18.80 -40.52 -2.43
N TRP A 245 -18.57 -41.11 -3.61
CA TRP A 245 -17.44 -42.03 -3.83
C TRP A 245 -16.08 -41.34 -3.67
N ILE A 246 -15.98 -40.06 -4.02
CA ILE A 246 -14.75 -39.29 -3.83
C ILE A 246 -14.52 -38.97 -2.35
N TYR A 247 -15.55 -38.55 -1.61
CA TYR A 247 -15.41 -38.28 -0.17
C TYR A 247 -15.08 -39.55 0.61
N LEU A 248 -15.75 -40.65 0.27
CA LEU A 248 -15.49 -41.94 0.88
C LEU A 248 -14.05 -42.42 0.59
N GLY A 249 -13.60 -42.36 -0.66
CA GLY A 249 -12.24 -42.71 -1.04
C GLY A 249 -11.16 -41.83 -0.41
N ARG A 250 -11.50 -40.57 -0.09
CA ARG A 250 -10.66 -39.64 0.69
C ARG A 250 -10.78 -39.81 2.21
N LEU A 251 -11.51 -40.83 2.66
CA LEU A 251 -11.77 -41.13 4.08
C LEU A 251 -12.51 -40.03 4.84
N ASN A 252 -13.25 -39.15 4.13
CA ASN A 252 -14.14 -38.17 4.73
C ASN A 252 -15.55 -38.77 4.88
N THR A 253 -15.71 -39.64 5.87
CA THR A 253 -16.96 -40.40 6.08
C THR A 253 -18.13 -39.51 6.46
N VAL A 254 -17.89 -38.39 7.16
CA VAL A 254 -18.94 -37.44 7.57
C VAL A 254 -19.67 -36.86 6.35
N GLU A 255 -18.92 -36.41 5.34
CA GLU A 255 -19.54 -35.89 4.11
C GLU A 255 -20.16 -37.00 3.26
N ALA A 256 -19.56 -38.20 3.24
CA ALA A 256 -20.13 -39.36 2.55
C ALA A 256 -21.48 -39.78 3.17
N GLU A 257 -21.59 -39.88 4.50
CA GLU A 257 -22.83 -40.15 5.23
C GLU A 257 -23.90 -39.08 4.94
N ASN A 258 -23.51 -37.81 4.96
CA ASN A 258 -24.42 -36.70 4.66
C ASN A 258 -24.99 -36.81 3.23
N ILE A 259 -24.15 -37.12 2.25
CA ILE A 259 -24.61 -37.32 0.88
C ILE A 259 -25.53 -38.54 0.77
N ALA A 260 -25.17 -39.66 1.38
CA ALA A 260 -26.01 -40.86 1.38
C ALA A 260 -27.40 -40.60 1.98
N MET A 261 -27.47 -39.89 3.11
CA MET A 261 -28.74 -39.45 3.71
C MET A 261 -29.53 -38.50 2.80
N GLN A 262 -28.85 -37.59 2.09
CA GLN A 262 -29.52 -36.68 1.15
C GLN A 262 -30.07 -37.40 -0.10
N CYS A 263 -29.41 -38.49 -0.51
CA CYS A 263 -29.85 -39.34 -1.61
C CYS A 263 -30.91 -40.37 -1.16
N SER A 264 -31.18 -40.48 0.15
CA SER A 264 -32.02 -41.53 0.74
C SER A 264 -31.58 -42.93 0.28
N ASP A 265 -30.27 -43.13 0.16
CA ASP A 265 -29.67 -44.37 -0.32
C ASP A 265 -29.04 -45.12 0.87
N ASP A 266 -29.80 -46.08 1.38
CA ASP A 266 -29.44 -46.88 2.56
C ASP A 266 -28.25 -47.82 2.27
N GLU A 267 -27.97 -48.17 1.00
CA GLU A 267 -26.79 -48.97 0.62
C GLU A 267 -25.51 -48.13 0.72
N LEU A 268 -25.55 -46.91 0.17
CA LEU A 268 -24.45 -45.96 0.32
C LEU A 268 -24.25 -45.60 1.80
N LEU A 269 -25.33 -45.42 2.56
CA LEU A 269 -25.23 -45.10 3.98
C LEU A 269 -24.58 -46.25 4.78
N LEU A 270 -24.98 -47.49 4.50
CA LEU A 270 -24.38 -48.68 5.09
C LEU A 270 -22.87 -48.76 4.78
N TYR A 271 -22.48 -48.50 3.52
CA TYR A 271 -21.08 -48.53 3.11
C TYR A 271 -20.23 -47.43 3.77
N ALA A 272 -20.79 -46.23 3.95
CA ALA A 272 -20.15 -45.16 4.69
C ALA A 272 -19.90 -45.53 6.17
N PHE A 273 -20.89 -46.11 6.85
CA PHE A 273 -20.74 -46.56 8.25
C PHE A 273 -19.73 -47.69 8.41
N MET A 274 -19.70 -48.66 7.49
CA MET A 274 -18.70 -49.73 7.51
C MET A 274 -17.28 -49.17 7.34
N THR A 275 -17.13 -48.18 6.47
CA THR A 275 -15.85 -47.50 6.26
C THR A 275 -15.43 -46.70 7.49
N GLU A 276 -16.34 -45.94 8.11
CA GLU A 276 -16.09 -45.22 9.37
C GLU A 276 -15.65 -46.19 10.47
N LYS A 277 -16.34 -47.32 10.62
CA LYS A 277 -15.99 -48.38 11.57
C LYS A 277 -14.55 -48.85 11.36
N ALA A 278 -14.19 -49.19 10.12
CA ALA A 278 -12.85 -49.68 9.78
C ALA A 278 -11.74 -48.64 10.04
N ILE A 279 -12.01 -47.35 9.81
CA ILE A 279 -11.10 -46.25 10.14
C ILE A 279 -10.94 -46.14 11.66
N LEU A 280 -12.06 -46.13 12.39
CA LEU A 280 -12.07 -45.93 13.83
C LEU A 280 -11.39 -47.10 14.56
N GLU A 281 -11.56 -48.34 14.10
CA GLU A 281 -10.87 -49.54 14.59
C GLU A 281 -9.35 -49.41 14.52
N LYS A 282 -8.82 -48.74 13.50
CA LYS A 282 -7.38 -48.51 13.31
C LYS A 282 -6.88 -47.22 13.96
N ASN A 283 -7.78 -46.34 14.40
CA ASN A 283 -7.43 -45.06 15.02
C ASN A 283 -6.81 -45.26 16.41
N THR A 284 -5.63 -44.66 16.65
CA THR A 284 -4.87 -44.70 17.91
C THR A 284 -4.85 -43.38 18.67
N GLU A 285 -5.46 -42.33 18.13
CA GLU A 285 -5.41 -40.97 18.68
C GLU A 285 -6.53 -40.69 19.68
N ILE A 286 -7.70 -41.31 19.51
CA ILE A 286 -8.86 -41.15 20.39
C ILE A 286 -8.79 -42.07 21.61
N SER A 287 -9.45 -41.67 22.70
CA SER A 287 -9.51 -42.47 23.92
C SER A 287 -10.23 -43.81 23.69
N GLY A 288 -9.81 -44.86 24.39
CA GLY A 288 -10.41 -46.19 24.24
C GLY A 288 -11.90 -46.24 24.56
N GLU A 289 -12.36 -45.43 25.51
CA GLU A 289 -13.77 -45.34 25.91
C GLU A 289 -14.62 -44.63 24.84
N GLU A 290 -14.14 -43.50 24.32
CA GLU A 290 -14.79 -42.77 23.23
C GLU A 290 -14.85 -43.62 21.95
N LYS A 291 -13.76 -44.32 21.64
CA LYS A 291 -13.69 -45.28 20.53
C LYS A 291 -14.73 -46.39 20.70
N ALA A 292 -14.78 -47.04 21.86
CA ALA A 292 -15.72 -48.13 22.12
C ALA A 292 -17.19 -47.66 22.03
N SER A 293 -17.48 -46.47 22.56
CA SER A 293 -18.83 -45.89 22.49
C SER A 293 -19.25 -45.62 21.04
N ARG A 294 -18.38 -45.02 20.21
CA ARG A 294 -18.69 -44.76 18.80
C ARG A 294 -18.83 -46.06 18.00
N LEU A 295 -17.97 -47.05 18.24
CA LEU A 295 -18.08 -48.37 17.58
C LEU A 295 -19.42 -49.04 17.87
N GLN A 296 -19.88 -49.05 19.13
CA GLN A 296 -21.19 -49.63 19.45
C GLN A 296 -22.34 -48.93 18.73
N VAL A 297 -22.28 -47.60 18.60
CA VAL A 297 -23.30 -46.83 17.85
C VAL A 297 -23.27 -47.21 16.37
N LEU A 298 -22.09 -47.33 15.77
CA LEU A 298 -21.94 -47.73 14.37
C LEU A 298 -22.39 -49.16 14.12
N GLU A 299 -22.02 -50.10 14.99
CA GLU A 299 -22.45 -51.50 14.91
C GLU A 299 -23.96 -51.63 14.93
N LYS A 300 -24.63 -50.92 15.84
CA LYS A 300 -26.08 -50.93 15.88
C LYS A 300 -26.71 -50.38 14.60
N LYS A 301 -26.19 -49.25 14.09
CA LYS A 301 -26.69 -48.67 12.84
C LYS A 301 -26.46 -49.59 11.63
N ILE A 302 -25.30 -50.23 11.57
CA ILE A 302 -24.95 -51.20 10.51
C ILE A 302 -25.89 -52.41 10.60
N GLU A 303 -26.13 -52.97 11.78
CA GLU A 303 -27.06 -54.09 11.96
C GLU A 303 -28.50 -53.72 11.61
N ASP A 304 -28.97 -52.55 12.03
CA ASP A 304 -30.32 -52.07 11.76
C ASP A 304 -30.56 -51.90 10.25
N LEU A 305 -29.58 -51.36 9.52
CA LEU A 305 -29.62 -51.23 8.08
C LEU A 305 -29.47 -52.59 7.37
N ALA A 306 -28.50 -53.42 7.76
CA ALA A 306 -28.26 -54.73 7.13
C ALA A 306 -29.48 -55.67 7.22
N LYS A 307 -30.22 -55.66 8.34
CA LYS A 307 -31.44 -56.45 8.51
C LYS A 307 -32.56 -56.05 7.53
N GLN A 308 -32.63 -54.78 7.12
CA GLN A 308 -33.61 -54.34 6.12
C GLN A 308 -33.33 -54.94 4.73
N TYR A 309 -32.06 -55.24 4.45
CA TYR A 309 -31.61 -55.84 3.19
C TYR A 309 -31.72 -57.37 3.18
N GLU A 310 -31.42 -58.06 4.29
CA GLU A 310 -31.65 -59.51 4.41
C GLU A 310 -33.15 -59.87 4.25
N VAL A 311 -34.06 -59.01 4.74
CA VAL A 311 -35.52 -59.22 4.62
C VAL A 311 -36.05 -58.93 3.21
N THR A 312 -35.33 -58.18 2.37
CA THR A 312 -35.77 -57.84 1.01
C THR A 312 -35.28 -58.80 -0.07
N GLU A 313 -34.20 -59.56 0.16
CA GLU A 313 -33.81 -60.67 -0.73
C GLU A 313 -34.72 -61.91 -0.59
N ASP A 314 -35.16 -62.25 0.63
CA ASP A 314 -36.13 -63.34 0.88
C ASP A 314 -37.57 -63.02 0.41
N GLY A 315 -37.83 -61.80 -0.03
CA GLY A 315 -39.13 -61.35 -0.56
C GLY A 315 -39.27 -61.41 -2.08
N LYS A 316 -38.26 -61.93 -2.81
CA LYS A 316 -38.31 -62.18 -4.26
C LYS A 316 -38.26 -63.69 -4.55
N GLU A 317 -39.26 -64.43 -4.08
CA GLU A 317 -39.66 -65.72 -4.69
C GLU A 317 -41.02 -65.60 -5.37
#